data_AF-A0A923X5F8-F1
#
_entry.id   AF-A0A923X5F8-F1
#
_cell.length_a   1.000
_cell.length_b   1.000
_cell.length_c   1.000
_cell.angle_alpha   90.00
_cell.angle_beta   90.00
_cell.angle_gamma   90.00
#
_symmetry.space_group_name_H-M   'P 1'
#
loop_
_entity.id
_entity.type
_entity.pdbx_description
1 polymer ?
#
loop_
_entity_poly.entity_id
_entity_poly.type
_entity_poly.pdbx_seq_one_letter_code
_entity_poly.pdbx_strand_id
1 'polypeptide(L)'
;MPLPAPSPDDLVLAEEMVGYTEQHGGRAVLLVGPRTEVPMDADALLVLAPDVADRDVFLCGPDGFMRSVASSLEELGVPRERIHHEAFTF
;
A
#
# COMPACT_ATOMS: atom_id res chain seq x y z
N MET A 1 9.01 2.66 14.89
CA MET A 1 8.33 1.79 13.90
C MET A 1 6.86 2.15 13.90
N PRO A 2 6.37 3.02 12.99
CA PRO A 2 4.94 3.08 12.73
C PRO A 2 4.52 1.85 11.91
N LEU A 3 3.29 1.37 12.10
CA LEU A 3 2.70 0.18 11.52
C LEU A 3 1.47 0.58 10.68
N PRO A 4 0.90 -0.31 9.83
CA PRO A 4 -0.50 -0.16 9.42
C PRO A 4 -1.40 0.03 10.65
N ALA A 5 -2.55 0.68 10.47
CA ALA A 5 -3.49 0.97 11.55
C ALA A 5 -3.82 -0.31 12.34
N PRO A 6 -3.42 -0.41 13.63
CA PRO A 6 -3.64 -1.63 14.41
C PRO A 6 -5.12 -1.84 14.74
N SER A 7 -5.92 -0.77 14.73
CA SER A 7 -7.38 -0.82 14.81
C SER A 7 -8.01 0.11 13.76
N PRO A 8 -9.31 -0.03 13.46
CA PRO A 8 -10.02 0.86 12.55
C PRO A 8 -9.91 2.34 12.95
N ASP A 9 -9.87 2.61 14.26
CA ASP A 9 -9.79 3.97 14.81
C ASP A 9 -8.44 4.67 14.51
N ASP A 10 -7.40 3.90 14.17
CA ASP A 10 -6.10 4.42 13.80
C ASP A 10 -6.00 4.78 12.29
N LEU A 11 -7.03 4.50 11.50
CA LEU A 11 -7.08 4.86 10.09
C LEU A 11 -7.46 6.34 9.93
N VAL A 12 -6.43 7.17 9.82
CA VAL A 12 -6.59 8.61 9.55
C VAL A 12 -7.24 8.82 8.17
N LEU A 13 -8.34 9.60 8.14
CA LEU A 13 -9.10 9.97 6.92
C LEU A 13 -9.72 8.77 6.18
N ALA A 14 -10.04 7.68 6.87
CA ALA A 14 -10.56 6.47 6.24
C ALA A 14 -11.87 6.72 5.46
N GLU A 15 -12.83 7.39 6.10
CA GLU A 15 -14.15 7.65 5.52
C GLU A 15 -14.04 8.58 4.31
N GLU A 16 -13.25 9.64 4.43
CA GLU A 16 -13.01 10.59 3.36
C GLU A 16 -12.31 9.93 2.16
N MET A 17 -11.32 9.06 2.42
CA MET A 17 -10.61 8.39 1.34
C MET A 17 -11.47 7.36 0.62
N VAL A 18 -12.26 6.56 1.35
CA VAL A 18 -13.24 5.65 0.75
C VAL A 18 -14.25 6.44 -0.07
N GLY A 19 -14.88 7.46 0.51
CA GLY A 19 -15.88 8.28 -0.17
C GLY A 19 -15.34 8.96 -1.43
N TYR A 20 -14.15 9.54 -1.36
CA TYR A 20 -13.51 10.16 -2.52
C TYR A 20 -13.22 9.14 -3.63
N THR A 21 -12.74 7.95 -3.25
CA THR A 21 -12.40 6.90 -4.20
C THR A 21 -13.64 6.37 -4.93
N GLU A 22 -14.73 6.13 -4.21
CA GLU A 22 -16.01 5.69 -4.79
C GLU A 22 -16.60 6.73 -5.75
N GLN A 23 -16.57 8.01 -5.38
CA GLN A 23 -17.08 9.11 -6.21
C GLN A 23 -16.35 9.24 -7.55
N HIS A 24 -15.08 8.82 -7.62
CA HIS A 24 -14.24 8.95 -8.81
C HIS A 24 -14.01 7.60 -9.53
N GLY A 25 -14.74 6.55 -9.15
CA GLY A 25 -14.67 5.23 -9.79
C GLY A 25 -13.38 4.45 -9.50
N GLY A 26 -12.68 4.80 -8.43
CA GLY A 26 -11.54 4.03 -7.93
C GLY A 26 -11.97 2.88 -7.03
N ARG A 27 -10.98 2.20 -6.43
CA ARG A 27 -11.21 1.18 -5.40
C ARG A 27 -10.30 1.42 -4.20
N ALA A 28 -10.90 1.55 -3.02
CA ALA A 28 -10.19 1.62 -1.75
C ALA A 28 -10.21 0.25 -1.07
N VAL A 29 -9.08 -0.16 -0.51
CA VAL A 29 -8.96 -1.37 0.34
C VAL A 29 -8.32 -0.96 1.65
N LEU A 30 -9.04 -1.18 2.75
CA LEU A 30 -8.55 -0.90 4.09
C LEU A 30 -7.97 -2.18 4.69
N LEU A 31 -6.69 -2.14 5.05
CA LEU A 31 -5.99 -3.24 5.70
C LEU A 31 -5.77 -2.86 7.17
N VAL A 32 -6.44 -3.58 8.07
CA VAL A 32 -6.42 -3.32 9.51
C VAL A 32 -5.92 -4.55 10.24
N GLY A 33 -4.99 -4.35 11.17
CA GLY A 33 -4.40 -5.42 11.97
C GLY A 33 -2.89 -5.57 11.78
N PRO A 34 -2.27 -6.56 12.44
CA PRO A 34 -0.84 -6.78 12.38
C PRO A 34 -0.42 -7.27 10.99
N ARG A 35 0.79 -6.89 10.55
CA ARG A 35 1.34 -7.28 9.23
C ARG A 35 1.41 -8.77 8.96
N THR A 36 1.45 -9.58 10.01
CA THR A 36 1.43 -11.04 9.92
C THR A 36 0.05 -11.58 9.50
N GLU A 37 -1.01 -10.81 9.71
CA GLU A 37 -2.39 -11.17 9.34
C GLU A 37 -2.84 -10.43 8.07
N VAL A 38 -2.30 -9.23 7.83
CA VAL A 38 -2.52 -8.44 6.61
C VAL A 38 -1.19 -8.17 5.89
N PRO A 39 -0.61 -9.18 5.22
CA PRO A 39 0.66 -9.02 4.50
C PRO A 39 0.51 -8.12 3.27
N MET A 40 1.63 -7.53 2.88
CA MET A 40 1.79 -6.72 1.65
C MET A 40 2.98 -7.26 0.84
N ASP A 41 3.07 -8.59 0.75
CA ASP A 41 4.03 -9.31 -0.08
C ASP A 41 3.49 -9.47 -1.52
N ALA A 42 4.27 -10.14 -2.37
CA ALA A 42 3.95 -10.30 -3.79
C ALA A 42 2.58 -10.97 -4.03
N ASP A 43 2.27 -12.03 -3.27
CA ASP A 43 1.00 -12.76 -3.41
C ASP A 43 -0.18 -11.88 -2.98
N ALA A 44 -0.07 -11.19 -1.85
CA ALA A 44 -1.11 -10.27 -1.40
C ALA A 44 -1.32 -9.12 -2.40
N LEU A 45 -0.24 -8.55 -2.93
CA LEU A 45 -0.30 -7.48 -3.93
C LEU A 45 -0.95 -7.93 -5.23
N LEU A 46 -0.70 -9.16 -5.70
CA LEU A 46 -1.37 -9.71 -6.88
C LEU A 46 -2.87 -9.92 -6.67
N VAL A 47 -3.29 -10.37 -5.47
CA VAL A 47 -4.71 -10.49 -5.15
C VAL A 47 -5.38 -9.12 -5.14
N LEU A 48 -4.69 -8.10 -4.60
CA LEU A 48 -5.21 -6.75 -4.55
C LEU A 48 -5.21 -6.08 -5.92
N ALA A 49 -4.15 -6.22 -6.71
CA ALA A 49 -3.97 -5.58 -8.01
C ALA A 49 -3.33 -6.58 -8.99
N PRO A 50 -4.13 -7.41 -9.67
CA PRO A 50 -3.62 -8.42 -10.61
C PRO A 50 -2.82 -7.84 -11.79
N ASP A 51 -3.06 -6.57 -12.10
CA ASP A 51 -2.41 -5.79 -13.15
C ASP A 51 -1.33 -4.84 -12.60
N VAL A 52 -0.80 -5.08 -11.39
CA VAL A 52 0.15 -4.16 -10.73
C VAL A 52 1.41 -3.86 -11.55
N ALA A 53 1.89 -4.82 -12.35
CA ALA A 53 3.06 -4.64 -13.21
C ALA A 53 2.89 -3.51 -14.26
N ASP A 54 1.64 -3.20 -14.62
CA ASP A 54 1.30 -2.17 -15.60
C ASP A 54 0.98 -0.80 -14.96
N ARG A 55 1.11 -0.67 -13.64
CA ARG A 55 0.72 0.54 -12.89
C ARG A 55 1.90 1.35 -12.38
N ASP A 56 1.65 2.64 -12.16
CA ASP A 56 2.49 3.47 -11.31
C ASP A 56 2.08 3.27 -9.85
N VAL A 57 3.06 3.02 -8.97
CA VAL A 57 2.85 2.69 -7.57
C VAL A 57 3.48 3.75 -6.69
N PHE A 58 2.68 4.30 -5.79
CA PHE A 58 3.09 5.33 -4.84
C PHE A 58 3.06 4.76 -3.43
N LEU A 59 4.20 4.78 -2.75
CA LEU A 59 4.40 4.26 -1.40
C LEU A 59 4.71 5.40 -0.44
N CYS A 60 4.01 5.40 0.70
CA CYS A 60 4.26 6.29 1.81
C CYS A 60 4.22 5.49 3.12
N GLY A 61 5.08 5.85 4.07
CA GLY A 61 5.10 5.28 5.40
C GLY A 61 6.51 5.05 5.93
N PRO A 62 6.66 4.13 6.91
CA PRO A 62 7.96 3.79 7.46
C PRO A 62 8.91 3.26 6.39
N ASP A 63 10.16 3.71 6.42
CA ASP A 63 11.19 3.32 5.47
C ASP A 63 11.36 1.79 5.31
N GLY A 64 11.39 1.04 6.42
CA GLY A 64 11.46 -0.43 6.37
C GLY A 64 10.23 -1.10 5.73
N PHE A 65 9.05 -0.49 5.85
CA PHE A 65 7.83 -0.96 5.18
C PHE A 65 7.90 -0.74 3.69
N MET A 66 8.19 0.51 3.29
CA MET A 66 8.22 0.87 1.88
C MET A 66 9.27 0.06 1.13
N ARG A 67 10.46 -0.18 1.70
CA ARG A 67 11.45 -1.07 1.09
C ARG A 67 10.94 -2.49 0.90
N SER A 68 10.24 -3.04 1.88
CA SER A 68 9.69 -4.40 1.80
C SER A 68 8.66 -4.50 0.66
N VAL A 69 7.74 -3.54 0.58
CA VAL A 69 6.71 -3.52 -0.46
C VAL A 69 7.34 -3.26 -1.83
N ALA A 70 8.33 -2.37 -1.93
CA ALA A 70 9.06 -2.11 -3.16
C ALA A 70 9.77 -3.37 -3.68
N SER A 71 10.40 -4.16 -2.81
CA SER A 71 11.00 -5.46 -3.20
C SER A 71 9.96 -6.39 -3.81
N SER A 72 8.80 -6.53 -3.15
CA SER A 72 7.71 -7.37 -3.67
C SER A 72 7.15 -6.87 -5.00
N LEU A 73 7.08 -5.55 -5.22
CA LEU A 73 6.67 -4.97 -6.50
C LEU A 73 7.71 -5.24 -7.61
N GLU A 74 9.00 -5.14 -7.31
CA GLU A 74 10.08 -5.49 -8.23
C GLU A 74 10.03 -7.00 -8.58
N GLU A 75 9.75 -7.88 -7.61
CA GLU A 75 9.54 -9.32 -7.82
C GLU A 75 8.36 -9.61 -8.77
N LEU A 76 7.31 -8.79 -8.72
CA LEU A 76 6.16 -8.87 -9.61
C LEU A 76 6.40 -8.23 -11.00
N GLY A 77 7.60 -7.71 -11.25
CA GLY A 77 7.98 -7.16 -12.54
C GLY A 77 7.57 -5.70 -12.75
N VAL A 78 7.21 -4.97 -11.70
CA VAL A 78 6.95 -3.53 -11.78
C VAL A 78 8.27 -2.81 -12.08
N PRO A 79 8.38 -2.02 -13.17
CA PRO A 79 9.58 -1.27 -13.47
C PRO A 79 9.93 -0.29 -12.35
N ARG A 80 11.21 -0.20 -11.98
CA ARG A 80 11.67 0.61 -10.86
C ARG A 80 11.32 2.10 -11.03
N GLU A 81 11.25 2.59 -12.25
CA GLU A 81 10.87 3.97 -12.59
C GLU A 81 9.39 4.28 -12.27
N ARG A 82 8.56 3.25 -12.11
CA ARG A 82 7.13 3.34 -11.74
C ARG A 82 6.89 3.12 -10.25
N ILE A 83 7.93 2.86 -9.46
CA ILE A 83 7.84 2.69 -8.00
C ILE A 83 8.33 3.97 -7.34
N HIS A 84 7.38 4.81 -6.94
CA HIS A 84 7.62 6.07 -6.27
C HIS A 84 7.47 5.89 -4.76
N HIS A 85 8.48 6.29 -4.00
CA HIS A 85 8.42 6.23 -2.54
C HIS A 85 8.88 7.57 -1.94
N GLU A 86 8.15 8.04 -0.93
CA GLU A 86 8.50 9.23 -0.16
C GLU A 86 8.72 8.85 1.31
N ALA A 87 9.93 9.09 1.82
CA ALA A 87 10.29 8.82 3.20
C ALA A 87 10.35 10.14 3.99
N PHE A 88 9.39 10.34 4.88
CA PHE A 88 9.43 11.41 5.87
C PHE A 88 10.31 10.99 7.05
N THR A 89 11.63 11.08 6.88
CA THR A 89 12.61 10.85 7.95
C THR A 89 13.02 12.19 8.57
N PHE A 90 13.02 12.26 9.91
CA PHE A 90 13.54 13.37 10.70
C PHE A 90 14.96 13.06 11.19
#